data_AF-A0A2E0GX31-F1
#
_entry.id   AF-A0A2E0GX31-F1
#
_cell.length_a   1.000
_cell.length_b   1.000
_cell.length_c   1.000
_cell.angle_alpha   90.00
_cell.angle_beta   90.00
_cell.angle_gamma   90.00
#
_symmetry.space_group_name_H-M   'P 1'
#
loop_
_entity.id
_entity.type
_entity.pdbx_description
1 polymer ?
#
loop_
_entity_poly.entity_id
_entity_poly.type
_entity_poly.pdbx_seq_one_letter_code
_entity_poly.pdbx_strand_id
1 'polypeptide(L)'
;MDNKKLKETIISVVEDFFEDELEIEFDKSVTDCKLFGGDGPLDSMSLVTLLVNLEEVIEDEFNISLVLANEKAMSRRTSPFSRLNYLIDFILEEIQNSNEK
;
A
#
# COMPACT_ATOMS: atom_id res chain seq x y z
N MET A 1 13.34 -4.26 -12.65
CA MET A 1 12.55 -4.34 -11.39
C MET A 1 11.76 -5.63 -11.39
N ASP A 2 11.95 -6.44 -10.36
CA ASP A 2 11.14 -7.64 -10.14
C ASP A 2 9.80 -7.22 -9.53
N ASN A 3 8.84 -6.84 -10.38
CA ASN A 3 7.48 -6.47 -9.97
C ASN A 3 6.82 -7.58 -9.12
N LYS A 4 7.24 -8.83 -9.28
CA LYS A 4 6.78 -9.95 -8.46
C LYS A 4 7.24 -9.80 -7.00
N LYS A 5 8.54 -9.56 -6.77
CA LYS A 5 9.09 -9.43 -5.42
C LYS A 5 8.45 -8.25 -4.69
N LEU A 6 8.32 -7.10 -5.37
CA LEU A 6 7.68 -5.92 -4.81
C LEU A 6 6.22 -6.17 -4.40
N LYS A 7 5.45 -6.88 -5.25
CA LYS A 7 4.08 -7.29 -4.89
C LYS A 7 4.04 -8.16 -3.64
N GLU A 8 4.94 -9.15 -3.54
CA GLU A 8 5.03 -10.02 -2.37
C GLU A 8 5.39 -9.22 -1.10
N THR A 9 6.33 -8.27 -1.19
CA THR A 9 6.68 -7.38 -0.08
C THR A 9 5.49 -6.53 0.37
N ILE A 10 4.78 -5.89 -0.57
CA ILE A 10 3.60 -5.06 -0.23
C ILE A 10 2.53 -5.90 0.46
N ILE A 11 2.25 -7.12 -0.04
CA ILE A 11 1.27 -8.02 0.57
C ILE A 11 1.69 -8.41 1.98
N SER A 12 2.97 -8.73 2.19
CA SER A 12 3.49 -9.07 3.52
C SER A 12 3.31 -7.92 4.50
N VAL A 13 3.70 -6.69 4.14
CA VAL A 13 3.57 -5.52 5.02
C VAL A 13 2.10 -5.24 5.37
N VAL A 14 1.18 -5.42 4.42
CA VAL A 14 -0.25 -5.28 4.67
C VAL A 14 -0.77 -6.40 5.59
N GLU A 15 -0.35 -7.65 5.38
CA GLU A 15 -0.70 -8.80 6.23
C GLU A 15 -0.23 -8.56 7.67
N ASP A 16 1.06 -8.23 7.84
CA ASP A 16 1.67 -7.94 9.14
C ASP A 16 0.96 -6.77 9.85
N PHE A 17 0.67 -5.67 9.12
CA PHE A 17 -0.05 -4.53 9.69
C PHE A 17 -1.47 -4.89 10.16
N PHE A 18 -2.18 -5.73 9.42
CA PHE A 18 -3.54 -6.12 9.79
C PHE A 18 -3.55 -7.04 11.01
N GLU A 19 -2.60 -7.96 11.10
CA GLU A 19 -2.47 -8.86 12.24
C GLU A 19 -1.99 -8.13 13.50
N ASP A 20 -0.95 -7.29 13.37
CA ASP A 20 -0.30 -6.62 14.50
C ASP A 20 -1.08 -5.39 15.01
N GLU A 21 -1.62 -4.55 14.12
CA GLU A 21 -2.25 -3.29 14.52
C GLU A 21 -3.78 -3.41 14.65
N LEU A 22 -4.42 -4.28 13.86
CA LEU A 22 -5.88 -4.39 13.81
C LEU A 22 -6.43 -5.69 14.42
N GLU A 23 -5.56 -6.67 14.72
CA GLU A 23 -5.96 -8.02 15.15
C GLU A 23 -6.95 -8.69 14.16
N ILE A 24 -6.78 -8.42 12.86
CA ILE A 24 -7.62 -8.96 11.78
C ILE A 24 -6.83 -9.97 10.96
N GLU A 25 -7.36 -11.18 10.80
CA GLU A 25 -6.79 -12.16 9.85
C GLU A 25 -6.90 -11.64 8.42
N PHE A 26 -5.76 -11.45 7.76
CA PHE A 26 -5.69 -10.99 6.38
C PHE A 26 -5.42 -12.15 5.42
N ASP A 27 -6.38 -12.45 4.54
CA ASP A 27 -6.17 -13.48 3.52
C ASP A 27 -5.37 -12.92 2.33
N LYS A 28 -4.07 -13.21 2.32
CA LYS A 28 -3.15 -12.88 1.21
C LYS A 28 -3.58 -13.41 -0.17
N SER A 29 -4.49 -14.37 -0.25
CA SER A 29 -5.03 -14.83 -1.54
C SER A 29 -6.04 -13.85 -2.15
N VAL A 30 -6.59 -12.93 -1.33
CA VAL A 30 -7.63 -11.98 -1.72
C VAL A 30 -7.03 -10.60 -2.04
N THR A 31 -6.55 -10.46 -3.28
CA THR A 31 -6.02 -9.17 -3.78
C THR A 31 -7.10 -8.10 -4.02
N ASP A 32 -8.38 -8.48 -4.08
CA ASP A 32 -9.50 -7.52 -4.20
C ASP A 32 -10.05 -7.06 -2.84
N CYS A 33 -9.35 -7.35 -1.74
CA CYS A 33 -9.79 -6.98 -0.39
C CYS A 33 -9.92 -5.45 -0.25
N LYS A 34 -11.01 -4.99 0.37
CA LYS A 34 -11.22 -3.58 0.70
C LYS A 34 -10.32 -3.22 1.87
N LEU A 35 -9.52 -2.17 1.70
CA LEU A 35 -8.61 -1.68 2.73
C LEU A 35 -9.18 -0.44 3.42
N PHE A 36 -9.64 0.55 2.65
CA PHE A 36 -10.11 1.84 3.15
C PHE A 36 -11.49 2.23 2.60
N GLY A 37 -12.28 2.95 3.41
CA GLY A 37 -13.61 3.46 3.04
C GLY A 37 -14.76 2.71 3.74
N GLY A 38 -15.96 2.75 3.16
CA GLY A 38 -17.21 2.39 3.86
C GLY A 38 -17.29 1.01 4.52
N ASP A 39 -16.56 0.01 4.00
CA ASP A 39 -16.43 -1.33 4.62
C ASP A 39 -14.95 -1.73 4.79
N GLY A 40 -14.02 -0.79 4.65
CA GLY A 40 -12.59 -1.07 4.82
C GLY A 40 -12.22 -1.04 6.31
N PRO A 41 -11.34 -1.95 6.78
CA PRO A 41 -10.93 -1.96 8.19
C PRO A 41 -9.98 -0.79 8.54
N LEU A 42 -9.35 -0.16 7.55
CA LEU A 42 -8.49 1.00 7.80
C LEU A 42 -9.32 2.28 7.95
N ASP A 43 -9.05 3.02 9.02
CA ASP A 43 -9.42 4.41 9.17
C ASP A 43 -8.33 5.34 8.60
N SER A 44 -8.56 6.65 8.64
CA SER A 44 -7.62 7.63 8.08
C SER A 44 -6.24 7.59 8.74
N MET A 45 -6.17 7.32 10.05
CA MET A 45 -4.88 7.28 10.77
C MET A 45 -4.15 5.97 10.47
N SER A 46 -4.82 4.83 10.60
CA SER A 46 -4.22 3.52 10.30
C SER A 46 -3.77 3.42 8.84
N LEU A 47 -4.52 4.03 7.92
CA LEU A 47 -4.10 4.13 6.53
C LEU A 47 -2.76 4.86 6.41
N VAL A 48 -2.62 6.05 7.02
CA VAL A 48 -1.36 6.81 6.95
C VAL A 48 -0.20 6.00 7.55
N THR A 49 -0.41 5.32 8.67
CA THR A 49 0.61 4.46 9.29
C THR A 49 1.03 3.32 8.36
N LEU A 50 0.09 2.66 7.70
CA LEU A 50 0.38 1.61 6.71
C LEU A 50 1.19 2.17 5.53
N LEU A 51 0.83 3.35 5.03
CA LEU A 51 1.55 3.99 3.92
C LEU A 51 3.00 4.31 4.30
N VAL A 52 3.25 4.84 5.50
CA VAL A 52 4.61 5.12 5.99
C VAL A 52 5.43 3.83 6.12
N ASN A 53 4.86 2.76 6.69
CA ASN A 53 5.55 1.46 6.76
C ASN A 53 5.90 0.93 5.37
N LEU A 54 5.01 1.07 4.39
CA LEU A 54 5.27 0.69 3.01
C LEU A 54 6.40 1.52 2.40
N GLU A 55 6.41 2.83 2.61
CA GLU A 55 7.49 3.72 2.16
C GLU A 55 8.84 3.30 2.74
N GLU A 56 8.93 3.06 4.05
CA GLU A 56 10.15 2.63 4.74
C GLU A 56 10.65 1.28 4.24
N VAL A 57 9.77 0.27 4.17
CA VAL A 57 10.16 -1.08 3.71
C VAL A 57 10.58 -1.07 2.25
N ILE A 58 9.91 -0.29 1.40
CA ILE A 58 10.29 -0.19 -0.02
C ILE A 58 11.63 0.53 -0.17
N GLU A 59 11.87 1.58 0.61
CA GLU A 59 13.15 2.27 0.63
C GLU A 59 14.28 1.35 1.12
N ASP A 60 14.07 0.59 2.19
CA ASP A 60 15.08 -0.34 2.71
C ASP A 60 15.35 -1.53 1.77
N GLU A 61 14.31 -2.18 1.23
CA GLU A 61 14.47 -3.39 0.40
C GLU A 61 14.85 -3.10 -1.05
N PHE A 62 14.38 -1.97 -1.61
CA PHE A 62 14.53 -1.66 -3.03
C PHE A 62 15.33 -0.38 -3.28
N ASN A 63 15.69 0.38 -2.22
CA ASN A 63 16.40 1.66 -2.32
C ASN A 63 15.65 2.69 -3.17
N ILE A 64 14.32 2.67 -3.07
CA ILE A 64 13.40 3.57 -3.77
C ILE A 64 12.68 4.42 -2.72
N SER A 65 12.94 5.72 -2.75
CA SER A 65 12.21 6.67 -1.91
C SER A 65 10.98 7.18 -2.68
N LEU A 66 9.79 7.00 -2.11
CA LEU A 66 8.52 7.46 -2.65
C LEU A 66 7.63 8.02 -1.53
N VAL A 67 6.64 8.84 -1.90
CA VAL A 67 5.68 9.41 -0.95
C VAL A 67 4.27 9.03 -1.40
N LEU A 68 3.72 8.00 -0.76
CA LEU A 68 2.37 7.48 -0.94
C LEU A 68 1.32 8.36 -0.27
N ALA A 69 1.60 8.88 0.92
CA ALA A 69 0.69 9.75 1.68
C ALA A 69 0.62 11.19 1.12
N ASN A 70 0.60 11.36 -0.20
CA ASN A 70 0.56 12.65 -0.86
C ASN A 70 -0.89 13.16 -1.10
N GLU A 71 -1.07 14.48 -1.13
CA GLU A 71 -2.39 15.11 -1.33
C GLU A 71 -3.07 14.70 -2.65
N LYS A 72 -2.29 14.37 -3.69
CA LYS A 72 -2.84 13.91 -4.98
C LYS A 72 -3.51 12.54 -4.84
N ALA A 73 -2.89 11.60 -4.14
CA ALA A 73 -3.43 10.27 -3.92
C ALA A 73 -4.70 10.33 -3.06
N MET A 74 -4.70 11.19 -2.04
CA MET A 74 -5.84 11.40 -1.13
C MET A 74 -7.02 12.15 -1.78
N SER A 75 -6.77 12.98 -2.79
CA SER A 75 -7.81 13.74 -3.52
C SER A 75 -8.27 13.10 -4.83
N ARG A 76 -7.70 11.96 -5.23
CA ARG A 76 -8.13 11.21 -6.42
C ARG A 76 -9.60 10.75 -6.26
N ARG A 77 -10.41 10.94 -7.31
CA ARG A 77 -11.82 10.52 -7.37
C ARG A 77 -12.04 9.05 -7.02
N THR A 78 -11.10 8.19 -7.42
CA THR A 78 -11.03 6.79 -7.02
C THR A 78 -9.82 6.67 -6.12
N SER A 79 -10.04 6.43 -4.82
CA SER A 79 -8.95 6.30 -3.86
C SER A 79 -8.12 5.05 -4.20
N PRO A 80 -6.81 5.20 -4.49
CA PRO A 80 -5.93 4.05 -4.73
C PRO A 80 -5.81 3.15 -3.49
N PHE A 81 -6.14 3.69 -2.31
CA PHE A 81 -6.07 2.99 -1.02
C PHE A 81 -7.33 2.18 -0.71
N SER A 82 -8.35 2.22 -1.58
CA SER A 82 -9.62 1.54 -1.31
C SER A 82 -9.52 0.02 -1.32
N ARG A 83 -8.60 -0.55 -2.11
CA ARG A 83 -8.39 -1.99 -2.24
C ARG A 83 -6.92 -2.33 -2.41
N LEU A 84 -6.54 -3.56 -2.02
CA LEU A 84 -5.15 -4.02 -2.10
C LEU A 84 -4.60 -4.00 -3.54
N ASN A 85 -5.37 -4.48 -4.52
CA ASN A 85 -4.98 -4.44 -5.92
C ASN A 85 -4.67 -3.00 -6.40
N TYR A 86 -5.54 -2.05 -6.07
CA TYR A 86 -5.35 -0.64 -6.44
C TYR A 86 -4.16 -0.01 -5.73
N LEU A 87 -3.91 -0.37 -4.47
CA LEU A 87 -2.74 0.08 -3.73
C LEU A 87 -1.46 -0.41 -4.39
N ILE A 88 -1.40 -1.70 -4.72
CA ILE A 88 -0.26 -2.32 -5.41
C ILE A 88 -0.01 -1.65 -6.76
N ASP A 89 -1.05 -1.49 -7.58
CA ASP A 89 -0.94 -0.86 -8.89
C ASP A 89 -0.50 0.61 -8.77
N PHE A 90 -0.99 1.33 -7.76
CA PHE A 90 -0.58 2.70 -7.48
C PHE A 90 0.89 2.81 -7.07
N ILE A 91 1.36 1.96 -6.16
CA ILE A 91 2.78 1.93 -5.76
C ILE A 91 3.68 1.64 -6.97
N LEU A 92 3.30 0.68 -7.82
CA LEU A 92 4.03 0.37 -9.05
C LEU A 92 4.07 1.56 -10.02
N GLU A 93 2.96 2.27 -10.17
CA GLU A 93 2.86 3.48 -11.00
C GLU A 93 3.76 4.60 -10.45
N GLU A 94 3.73 4.88 -9.15
CA GLU A 94 4.59 5.90 -8.52
C GLU A 94 6.07 5.57 -8.66
N ILE A 95 6.45 4.32 -8.47
CA ILE A 95 7.82 3.86 -8.63
C ILE A 95 8.30 4.02 -10.07
N GLN A 96 7.47 3.69 -11.06
CA GLN A 96 7.82 3.91 -12.47
C GLN A 96 8.00 5.40 -12.78
N ASN A 97 7.08 6.24 -12.31
CA ASN A 97 7.16 7.69 -12.49
C ASN A 97 8.41 8.31 -11.83
N SER A 98 8.84 7.80 -10.68
CA SER A 98 10.05 8.25 -9.99
C SER A 98 11.34 7.85 -10.70
N ASN A 99 11.36 6.76 -11.47
CA ASN A 99 12.55 6.30 -12.22
C ASN A 99 12.71 6.98 -13.59
N GLU A 100 11.69 7.68 -14.10
CA GLU A 100 11.74 8.39 -15.38
C GLU A 100 12.23 9.86 -15.26
N LYS A 101 12.68 10.29 -14.08
CA LYS A 101 13.25 11.63 -13.84
C LYS A 101 14.73 11.59 -13.52
#